data_AF-X0WP70-F1
#
_entry.id   AF-X0WP70-F1
#
_cell.length_a   1.000
_cell.length_b   1.000
_cell.length_c   1.000
_cell.angle_alpha   90.00
_cell.angle_beta   90.00
_cell.angle_gamma   90.00
#
_symmetry.space_group_name_H-M   'P 1'
#
loop_
_entity.id
_entity.type
_entity.pdbx_description
1 polymer ?
#
loop_
_entity_poly.entity_id
_entity_poly.type
_entity_poly.pdbx_seq_one_letter_code
_entity_poly.pdbx_strand_id
1 'polypeptide(L)'
;KSKIGKLRLDEKALKDNLGEGNTIFVGSSTDMWAKEIPVDWIGKVLLTCCAYPDNTYLFQTKNPRRFMDWEFPKNVILATTIETNRDFRINKAPPTDERMRIMKELKVFSPLMISIEPIMRFDMDMFVSWIKDIKPKFVSIGADSKNSDLPEPNKREIDFLIKELKKFTEVKVKDNLRRIT
;
A
#
# COMPACT_ATOMS: atom_id res chain seq x y z
N LYS A 1 1.66 15.97 18.52
CA LYS A 1 0.52 15.04 18.71
C LYS A 1 -0.49 15.30 17.60
N SER A 2 -0.63 14.38 16.63
CA SER A 2 -1.65 14.51 15.59
C SER A 2 -3.04 14.45 16.25
N LYS A 3 -3.90 15.44 15.99
CA LYS A 3 -5.32 15.44 16.39
C LYS A 3 -6.08 14.43 15.52
N ILE A 4 -5.81 13.13 15.70
CA ILE A 4 -6.61 12.09 15.05
C ILE A 4 -7.82 11.89 15.97
N GLY A 5 -8.99 12.33 15.50
CA GLY A 5 -10.25 12.08 16.21
C GLY A 5 -10.55 10.58 16.32
N LYS A 6 -11.56 10.21 17.09
CA LYS A 6 -12.02 8.82 17.16
C LYS A 6 -12.29 8.27 15.76
N LEU A 7 -11.95 7.00 15.57
CA LEU A 7 -12.22 6.25 14.35
C LEU A 7 -13.72 6.38 14.01
N ARG A 8 -14.02 6.78 12.77
CA ARG A 8 -15.38 6.98 12.26
C ARG A 8 -15.42 6.78 10.75
N LEU A 9 -16.56 6.34 10.24
CA LEU A 9 -16.87 6.39 8.81
C LEU A 9 -17.35 7.80 8.46
N ASP A 10 -16.78 8.39 7.42
CA ASP A 10 -17.28 9.66 6.89
C ASP A 10 -18.46 9.41 5.94
N GLU A 11 -19.66 9.30 6.53
CA GLU A 11 -20.92 9.05 5.80
C GLU A 11 -21.25 10.16 4.78
N LYS A 12 -20.62 11.35 4.86
CA LYS A 12 -20.79 12.38 3.83
C LYS A 12 -20.00 12.04 2.58
N ALA A 13 -18.77 11.59 2.73
CA ALA A 13 -17.91 11.20 1.61
C ALA A 13 -18.49 10.05 0.78
N LEU A 14 -19.33 9.18 1.38
CA LEU A 14 -20.02 8.11 0.65
C LEU A 14 -21.09 8.61 -0.34
N LYS A 15 -21.49 9.89 -0.22
CA LYS A 15 -22.49 10.54 -1.09
C LYS A 15 -21.83 11.44 -2.14
N ASP A 16 -20.51 11.54 -2.14
CA ASP A 16 -19.79 12.34 -3.12
C ASP A 16 -19.93 11.74 -4.50
N ASN A 17 -20.06 12.60 -5.51
CA ASN A 17 -20.01 12.15 -6.89
C ASN A 17 -18.55 11.87 -7.27
N LEU A 18 -18.24 10.59 -7.52
CA LEU A 18 -16.89 10.14 -7.85
C LEU A 18 -16.50 10.38 -9.32
N GLY A 19 -17.45 10.85 -10.16
CA GLY A 19 -17.24 11.02 -11.60
C GLY A 19 -16.93 9.70 -12.30
N GLU A 20 -16.31 9.79 -13.47
CA GLU A 20 -15.99 8.66 -14.35
C GLU A 20 -14.56 8.78 -14.88
N GLY A 21 -13.92 7.63 -15.17
CA GLY A 21 -12.57 7.59 -15.74
C GLY A 21 -11.43 7.99 -14.78
N ASN A 22 -11.72 8.13 -13.48
CA ASN A 22 -10.74 8.55 -12.48
C ASN A 22 -9.92 7.38 -11.92
N THR A 23 -8.73 7.68 -11.38
CA THR A 23 -8.03 6.79 -10.45
C THR A 23 -8.16 7.35 -9.03
N ILE A 24 -8.87 6.62 -8.16
CA ILE A 24 -9.26 7.09 -6.84
C ILE A 24 -8.51 6.29 -5.77
N PHE A 25 -7.69 6.96 -4.95
CA PHE A 25 -7.09 6.34 -3.77
C PHE A 25 -8.04 6.42 -2.59
N VAL A 26 -8.64 5.28 -2.24
CA VAL A 26 -9.65 5.20 -1.18
C VAL A 26 -8.97 5.03 0.18
N GLY A 27 -9.44 5.80 1.17
CA GLY A 27 -8.88 5.76 2.52
C GLY A 27 -7.49 6.39 2.61
N SER A 28 -7.14 7.38 1.79
CA SER A 28 -5.80 7.98 1.76
C SER A 28 -5.26 8.52 3.10
N SER A 29 -6.14 8.75 4.08
CA SER A 29 -5.81 9.23 5.43
C SER A 29 -5.85 8.14 6.52
N THR A 30 -6.18 6.89 6.19
CA THR A 30 -6.34 5.79 7.16
C THR A 30 -6.13 4.41 6.53
N ASP A 31 -5.76 3.41 7.32
CA ASP A 31 -5.80 2.02 6.85
C ASP A 31 -7.22 1.47 7.04
N MET A 32 -8.07 1.57 6.00
CA MET A 32 -9.47 1.11 6.08
C MET A 32 -9.60 -0.43 6.16
N TRP A 33 -8.50 -1.16 6.00
CA TRP A 33 -8.44 -2.62 6.06
C TRP A 33 -7.77 -3.11 7.36
N ALA A 34 -7.41 -2.20 8.26
CA ALA A 34 -6.95 -2.55 9.60
C ALA A 34 -8.00 -3.39 10.34
N LYS A 35 -7.55 -4.23 11.26
CA LYS A 35 -8.39 -5.21 11.98
C LYS A 35 -9.53 -4.53 12.75
N GLU A 36 -9.30 -3.32 13.24
CA GLU A 36 -10.21 -2.54 14.05
C GLU A 36 -11.36 -1.91 13.24
N ILE A 37 -11.26 -1.86 11.91
CA ILE A 37 -12.30 -1.25 11.08
C ILE A 37 -13.50 -2.19 10.99
N PRO A 38 -14.73 -1.75 11.34
CA PRO A 38 -15.92 -2.58 11.21
C PRO A 38 -16.17 -3.08 9.78
N VAL A 39 -16.63 -4.32 9.63
CA VAL A 39 -16.88 -4.94 8.31
C VAL A 39 -17.98 -4.21 7.54
N ASP A 40 -19.02 -3.73 8.21
CA ASP A 40 -20.11 -2.97 7.60
C ASP A 40 -19.61 -1.66 6.97
N TRP A 41 -18.57 -1.04 7.54
CA TRP A 41 -17.98 0.16 6.97
C TRP A 41 -17.24 -0.12 5.66
N ILE A 42 -16.49 -1.23 5.60
CA ILE A 42 -15.84 -1.65 4.36
C ILE A 42 -16.89 -1.95 3.29
N GLY A 43 -17.94 -2.69 3.65
CA GLY A 43 -19.04 -3.01 2.75
C GLY A 43 -19.69 -1.76 2.15
N LYS A 44 -19.98 -0.75 2.97
CA LYS A 44 -20.51 0.55 2.50
C LYS A 44 -19.58 1.22 1.50
N VAL A 45 -18.28 1.28 1.78
CA VAL A 45 -17.30 1.88 0.86
C VAL A 45 -17.24 1.12 -0.47
N LEU A 46 -17.18 -0.22 -0.43
CA LEU A 46 -17.15 -1.04 -1.64
C LEU A 46 -18.42 -0.90 -2.47
N LEU A 47 -19.60 -0.84 -1.83
CA LEU A 47 -20.87 -0.57 -2.51
C LEU A 47 -20.87 0.80 -3.21
N THR A 48 -20.35 1.83 -2.56
CA THR A 48 -20.16 3.15 -3.19
C THR A 48 -19.24 3.04 -4.40
N CYS A 49 -18.10 2.34 -4.30
CA CYS A 49 -17.20 2.14 -5.43
C CYS A 49 -17.86 1.36 -6.60
N CYS A 50 -18.66 0.33 -6.31
CA CYS A 50 -19.37 -0.45 -7.32
C CYS A 50 -20.43 0.37 -8.08
N ALA A 51 -20.95 1.45 -7.48
CA ALA A 51 -21.88 2.35 -8.14
C ALA A 51 -21.22 3.24 -9.22
N TYR A 52 -19.88 3.29 -9.27
CA TYR A 52 -19.11 4.07 -10.24
C TYR A 52 -18.08 3.19 -10.96
N PRO A 53 -18.53 2.26 -11.83
CA PRO A 53 -17.70 1.19 -12.38
C PRO A 53 -16.61 1.67 -13.36
N ASP A 54 -16.73 2.88 -13.90
CA ASP A 54 -15.77 3.46 -14.86
C ASP A 54 -14.52 4.05 -14.19
N ASN A 55 -14.46 4.05 -12.86
CA ASN A 55 -13.29 4.48 -12.10
C ASN A 55 -12.40 3.29 -11.75
N THR A 56 -11.10 3.55 -11.56
CA THR A 56 -10.15 2.60 -10.97
C THR A 56 -9.90 2.94 -9.50
N TYR A 57 -10.05 1.96 -8.61
CA TYR A 57 -9.86 2.15 -7.17
C TYR A 57 -8.53 1.56 -6.71
N LEU A 58 -7.72 2.39 -6.04
CA LEU A 58 -6.53 1.93 -5.33
C LEU A 58 -6.88 1.74 -3.85
N PHE A 59 -6.68 0.52 -3.34
CA PHE A 59 -6.80 0.21 -1.92
C PHE A 59 -5.44 -0.18 -1.36
N GLN A 60 -4.97 0.51 -0.32
CA GLN A 60 -3.68 0.22 0.33
C GLN A 60 -3.87 -0.12 1.80
N THR A 61 -3.11 -1.11 2.29
CA THR A 61 -3.15 -1.52 3.70
C THR A 61 -1.80 -2.08 4.18
N LYS A 62 -1.63 -2.24 5.50
CA LYS A 62 -0.62 -3.14 6.10
C LYS A 62 -1.19 -4.50 6.48
N ASN A 63 -2.47 -4.75 6.25
CA ASN A 63 -3.19 -5.99 6.53
C ASN A 63 -3.84 -6.59 5.27
N PRO A 64 -3.06 -6.98 4.25
CA PRO A 64 -3.60 -7.44 2.96
C PRO A 64 -4.41 -8.74 3.08
N ARG A 65 -4.27 -9.50 4.19
CA ARG A 65 -5.10 -10.68 4.45
C ARG A 65 -6.58 -10.35 4.39
N ARG A 66 -6.94 -9.14 4.82
CA ARG A 66 -8.33 -8.69 4.84
C ARG A 66 -8.91 -8.50 3.44
N PHE A 67 -8.10 -8.39 2.40
CA PHE A 67 -8.62 -8.39 1.02
C PHE A 67 -9.25 -9.73 0.61
N MET A 68 -8.82 -10.84 1.21
CA MET A 68 -9.31 -12.18 0.86
C MET A 68 -10.77 -12.42 1.25
N ASP A 69 -11.33 -11.57 2.13
CA ASP A 69 -12.69 -11.68 2.64
C ASP A 69 -13.72 -10.93 1.76
N TRP A 70 -13.29 -10.30 0.66
CA TRP A 70 -14.14 -9.37 -0.11
C TRP A 70 -14.06 -9.59 -1.62
N GLU A 71 -15.19 -9.33 -2.27
CA GLU A 71 -15.23 -9.07 -3.70
C GLU A 71 -15.03 -7.58 -3.96
N PHE A 72 -14.33 -7.27 -5.04
CA PHE A 72 -13.95 -5.89 -5.38
C PHE A 72 -14.71 -5.37 -6.60
N PRO A 73 -14.81 -4.04 -6.76
CA PRO A 73 -15.23 -3.43 -8.01
C PRO A 73 -14.37 -3.92 -9.19
N LYS A 74 -14.94 -3.88 -10.39
CA LYS A 74 -14.31 -4.37 -11.63
C LYS A 74 -12.88 -3.85 -11.83
N ASN A 75 -12.66 -2.57 -11.55
CA ASN A 75 -11.38 -1.89 -11.77
C ASN A 75 -10.75 -1.56 -10.42
N VAL A 76 -9.90 -2.46 -9.93
CA VAL A 76 -9.23 -2.30 -8.64
C VAL A 76 -7.73 -2.57 -8.75
N ILE A 77 -6.94 -1.82 -8.00
CA ILE A 77 -5.52 -2.08 -7.72
C ILE A 77 -5.39 -2.32 -6.22
N LEU A 78 -4.92 -3.51 -5.85
CA LEU A 78 -4.65 -3.85 -4.45
C LEU A 78 -3.20 -3.55 -4.10
N ALA A 79 -3.01 -2.89 -2.97
CA ALA A 79 -1.70 -2.45 -2.51
C ALA A 79 -1.44 -2.86 -1.07
N THR A 80 -0.18 -3.19 -0.79
CA THR A 80 0.30 -3.28 0.59
C THR A 80 1.57 -2.48 0.78
N THR A 81 1.79 -2.02 2.00
CA THR A 81 3.10 -1.50 2.40
C THR A 81 4.03 -2.65 2.78
N ILE A 82 5.24 -2.66 2.20
CA ILE A 82 6.37 -3.52 2.57
C ILE A 82 7.59 -2.62 2.74
N GLU A 83 7.82 -2.17 3.96
CA GLU A 83 8.88 -1.20 4.30
C GLU A 83 10.29 -1.82 4.18
N THR A 84 10.39 -3.12 4.47
CA THR A 84 11.62 -3.92 4.52
C THR A 84 11.30 -5.42 4.50
N ASN A 85 12.32 -6.25 4.25
CA ASN A 85 12.31 -7.69 4.50
C ASN A 85 12.94 -8.10 5.84
N ARG A 86 13.31 -7.14 6.70
CA ARG A 86 13.84 -7.38 8.05
C ARG A 86 12.77 -7.20 9.13
N ASP A 87 12.89 -7.94 10.24
CA ASP A 87 12.02 -7.75 11.40
C ASP A 87 12.58 -6.67 12.35
N PHE A 88 12.07 -5.43 12.22
CA PHE A 88 12.37 -4.34 13.17
C PHE A 88 11.30 -4.16 14.25
N ARG A 89 10.19 -4.92 14.23
CA ARG A 89 9.08 -4.81 15.20
C ARG A 89 8.56 -3.39 15.48
N ILE A 90 8.52 -2.54 14.44
CA ILE A 90 8.21 -1.10 14.56
C ILE A 90 6.73 -0.77 14.75
N ASN A 91 5.81 -1.70 14.48
CA ASN A 91 4.37 -1.46 14.61
C ASN A 91 3.59 -2.77 14.89
N LYS A 92 2.28 -2.64 15.15
CA LYS A 92 1.36 -3.75 15.44
C LYS A 92 0.77 -4.42 14.18
N ALA A 93 1.15 -3.98 12.99
CA ALA A 93 0.62 -4.55 11.76
C ALA A 93 1.25 -5.92 11.48
N PRO A 94 0.60 -6.76 10.65
CA PRO A 94 1.15 -8.06 10.26
C PRO A 94 2.60 -7.97 9.76
N PRO A 95 3.46 -8.97 10.02
CA PRO A 95 4.82 -9.03 9.50
C PRO A 95 4.91 -8.89 7.97
N THR A 96 6.00 -8.31 7.47
CA THR A 96 6.14 -8.03 6.02
C THR A 96 6.26 -9.30 5.17
N ASP A 97 6.76 -10.40 5.73
CA ASP A 97 6.80 -11.71 5.05
C ASP A 97 5.39 -12.30 4.88
N GLU A 98 4.52 -12.15 5.88
CA GLU A 98 3.10 -12.50 5.77
C GLU A 98 2.42 -11.64 4.69
N ARG A 99 2.63 -10.31 4.70
CA ARG A 99 2.09 -9.41 3.68
C ARG A 99 2.52 -9.84 2.28
N MET A 100 3.80 -10.16 2.08
CA MET A 100 4.33 -10.64 0.79
C MET A 100 3.63 -11.92 0.32
N ARG A 101 3.45 -12.91 1.20
CA ARG A 101 2.77 -14.18 0.86
C ARG A 101 1.34 -13.93 0.39
N ILE A 102 0.58 -13.10 1.12
CA ILE A 102 -0.78 -12.76 0.73
C ILE A 102 -0.82 -12.01 -0.60
N MET A 103 0.07 -11.04 -0.83
CA MET A 103 0.11 -10.35 -2.13
C MET A 103 0.43 -11.31 -3.28
N LYS A 104 1.27 -12.32 -3.07
CA LYS A 104 1.58 -13.33 -4.09
C LYS A 104 0.35 -14.19 -4.45
N GLU A 105 -0.55 -14.41 -3.51
CA GLU A 105 -1.86 -15.05 -3.75
C GLU A 105 -2.81 -14.09 -4.49
N LEU A 106 -2.85 -12.83 -4.09
CA LEU A 106 -3.77 -11.82 -4.65
C LEU A 106 -3.52 -11.48 -6.13
N LYS A 107 -2.30 -11.74 -6.64
CA LYS A 107 -1.89 -11.36 -8.00
C LYS A 107 -2.74 -11.94 -9.13
N VAL A 108 -3.46 -13.04 -8.86
CA VAL A 108 -4.34 -13.69 -9.85
C VAL A 108 -5.69 -12.98 -9.97
N PHE A 109 -6.05 -12.15 -8.99
CA PHE A 109 -7.36 -11.49 -8.91
C PHE A 109 -7.33 -10.03 -9.37
N SER A 110 -6.22 -9.32 -9.13
CA SER A 110 -6.12 -7.88 -9.41
C SER A 110 -4.67 -7.46 -9.69
N PRO A 111 -4.47 -6.40 -10.51
CA PRO A 111 -3.19 -5.72 -10.55
C PRO A 111 -2.74 -5.25 -9.17
N LEU A 112 -1.48 -5.49 -8.83
CA LEU A 112 -0.94 -5.17 -7.52
C LEU A 112 -0.06 -3.93 -7.53
N MET A 113 0.06 -3.28 -6.38
CA MET A 113 1.04 -2.23 -6.12
C MET A 113 1.77 -2.51 -4.80
N ILE A 114 3.06 -2.20 -4.75
CA ILE A 114 3.82 -2.25 -3.50
C ILE A 114 4.26 -0.85 -3.11
N SER A 115 3.98 -0.48 -1.86
CA SER A 115 4.46 0.75 -1.23
C SER A 115 5.64 0.43 -0.33
N ILE A 116 6.85 0.88 -0.70
CA ILE A 116 8.06 0.80 0.12
C ILE A 116 8.19 2.12 0.86
N GLU A 117 7.30 2.34 1.84
CA GLU A 117 7.14 3.63 2.51
C GLU A 117 6.76 3.50 3.99
N PRO A 118 7.54 4.09 4.90
CA PRO A 118 8.90 4.59 4.64
C PRO A 118 9.84 3.45 4.30
N ILE A 119 10.75 3.66 3.36
CA ILE A 119 11.81 2.69 3.07
C ILE A 119 12.74 2.55 4.29
N MET A 120 12.98 1.31 4.71
CA MET A 120 13.85 0.98 5.83
C MET A 120 14.98 0.06 5.36
N ARG A 121 16.04 -0.09 6.14
CA ARG A 121 17.18 -0.98 5.83
C ARG A 121 16.67 -2.38 5.48
N PHE A 122 17.18 -2.94 4.40
CA PHE A 122 16.73 -4.21 3.83
C PHE A 122 17.94 -5.04 3.38
N ASP A 123 17.72 -6.33 3.09
CA ASP A 123 18.70 -7.20 2.45
C ASP A 123 18.42 -7.23 0.95
N MET A 124 19.33 -6.69 0.14
CA MET A 124 19.12 -6.36 -1.28
C MET A 124 18.54 -7.51 -2.09
N ASP A 125 19.24 -8.64 -2.16
CA ASP A 125 18.86 -9.75 -3.03
C ASP A 125 17.50 -10.35 -2.64
N MET A 126 17.30 -10.56 -1.33
CA MET A 126 16.05 -11.09 -0.81
C MET A 126 14.90 -10.11 -1.02
N PHE A 127 15.13 -8.80 -0.83
CA PHE A 127 14.08 -7.80 -0.98
C PHE A 127 13.66 -7.65 -2.44
N VAL A 128 14.62 -7.54 -3.37
CA VAL A 128 14.33 -7.55 -4.81
C VAL A 128 13.60 -8.84 -5.22
N SER A 129 14.01 -10.00 -4.69
CA SER A 129 13.34 -11.28 -4.95
C SER A 129 11.89 -11.29 -4.47
N TRP A 130 11.60 -10.75 -3.28
CA TRP A 130 10.22 -10.65 -2.76
C TRP A 130 9.35 -9.82 -3.70
N ILE A 131 9.82 -8.64 -4.11
CA ILE A 131 9.04 -7.76 -5.00
C ILE A 131 8.86 -8.39 -6.39
N LYS A 132 9.88 -9.07 -6.91
CA LYS A 132 9.81 -9.79 -8.19
C LYS A 132 8.78 -10.92 -8.16
N ASP A 133 8.67 -11.65 -7.05
CA ASP A 133 7.71 -12.74 -6.87
C ASP A 133 6.25 -12.29 -6.83
N ILE A 134 6.02 -11.09 -6.25
CA ILE A 134 4.70 -10.45 -6.21
C ILE A 134 4.25 -10.01 -7.61
N LYS A 135 5.20 -9.63 -8.49
CA LYS A 135 4.93 -9.07 -9.83
C LYS A 135 4.00 -7.84 -9.81
N PRO A 136 4.33 -6.78 -9.04
CA PRO A 136 3.47 -5.61 -8.96
C PRO A 136 3.44 -4.86 -10.30
N LYS A 137 2.29 -4.24 -10.60
CA LYS A 137 2.12 -3.30 -11.71
C LYS A 137 3.08 -2.12 -11.57
N PHE A 138 3.22 -1.60 -10.34
CA PHE A 138 4.21 -0.58 -10.01
C PHE A 138 4.57 -0.60 -8.53
N VAL A 139 5.71 0.00 -8.20
CA VAL A 139 6.22 0.19 -6.84
C VAL A 139 6.31 1.67 -6.56
N SER A 140 5.82 2.12 -5.39
CA SER A 140 6.06 3.47 -4.88
C SER A 140 7.12 3.42 -3.78
N ILE A 141 8.08 4.34 -3.81
CA ILE A 141 9.19 4.40 -2.84
C ILE A 141 9.28 5.81 -2.26
N GLY A 142 9.39 5.91 -0.93
CA GLY A 142 9.43 7.17 -0.21
C GLY A 142 10.10 7.04 1.16
N ALA A 143 10.64 8.15 1.65
CA ALA A 143 11.35 8.21 2.93
C ALA A 143 10.39 8.37 4.13
N ASP A 144 10.94 8.34 5.35
CA ASP A 144 10.19 8.70 6.56
C ASP A 144 9.85 10.19 6.56
N SER A 145 8.57 10.52 6.47
CA SER A 145 8.08 11.92 6.49
C SER A 145 7.84 12.44 7.91
N LYS A 146 7.84 11.56 8.92
CA LYS A 146 7.50 11.91 10.31
C LYS A 146 8.71 12.05 11.22
N ASN A 147 9.94 11.86 10.69
CA ASN A 147 11.19 11.85 11.45
C ASN A 147 11.09 10.94 12.69
N SER A 148 10.58 9.73 12.49
CA SER A 148 10.34 8.72 13.52
C SER A 148 11.59 7.89 13.84
N ASP A 149 12.78 8.37 13.44
CA ASP A 149 14.08 7.72 13.63
C ASP A 149 14.11 6.26 13.17
N LEU A 150 13.49 6.00 12.01
CA LEU A 150 13.48 4.68 11.41
C LEU A 150 14.86 4.36 10.83
N PRO A 151 15.28 3.07 10.81
CA PRO A 151 16.54 2.67 10.20
C PRO A 151 16.47 2.84 8.69
N GLU A 152 16.79 4.03 8.17
CA GLU A 152 16.81 4.31 6.74
C GLU A 152 18.06 3.70 6.07
N PRO A 153 17.96 3.18 4.84
CA PRO A 153 19.10 2.74 4.07
C PRO A 153 19.92 3.92 3.55
N ASN A 154 21.16 3.66 3.12
CA ASN A 154 21.98 4.70 2.52
C ASN A 154 21.62 4.92 1.04
N LYS A 155 22.02 6.08 0.49
CA LYS A 155 21.77 6.45 -0.91
C LYS A 155 22.13 5.36 -1.93
N ARG A 156 23.30 4.72 -1.78
CA ARG A 156 23.75 3.69 -2.74
C ARG A 156 22.83 2.47 -2.74
N GLU A 157 22.36 2.06 -1.57
CA GLU A 157 21.38 0.98 -1.44
C GLU A 157 20.05 1.35 -2.13
N ILE A 158 19.59 2.59 -1.95
CA ILE A 158 18.34 3.07 -2.59
C ILE A 158 18.50 3.13 -4.11
N ASP A 159 19.58 3.72 -4.61
CA ASP A 159 19.86 3.83 -6.04
C ASP A 159 19.93 2.45 -6.71
N PHE A 160 20.59 1.49 -6.04
CA PHE A 160 20.69 0.12 -6.54
C PHE A 160 19.33 -0.59 -6.51
N LEU A 161 18.54 -0.44 -5.43
CA LEU A 161 17.18 -0.99 -5.37
C LEU A 161 16.32 -0.46 -6.51
N ILE A 162 16.30 0.86 -6.73
CA ILE A 162 15.53 1.48 -7.82
C ILE A 162 15.97 0.92 -9.18
N LYS A 163 17.29 0.80 -9.40
CA LYS A 163 17.85 0.23 -10.63
C LYS A 163 17.38 -1.21 -10.85
N GLU A 164 17.41 -2.05 -9.82
CA GLU A 164 16.97 -3.45 -9.93
C GLU A 164 15.47 -3.58 -10.15
N LEU A 165 14.65 -2.80 -9.44
CA LEU A 165 13.19 -2.83 -9.59
C LEU A 165 12.75 -2.36 -10.99
N LYS A 166 13.39 -1.32 -11.54
CA LYS A 166 13.10 -0.80 -12.89
C LYS A 166 13.32 -1.83 -14.01
N LYS A 167 14.02 -2.94 -13.76
CA LYS A 167 14.18 -4.02 -14.73
C LYS A 167 12.89 -4.80 -14.98
N PHE A 168 11.91 -4.75 -14.07
CA PHE A 168 10.72 -5.61 -14.16
C PHE A 168 9.40 -4.95 -13.72
N THR A 169 9.42 -3.75 -13.15
CA THR A 169 8.20 -3.02 -12.75
C THR A 169 8.42 -1.51 -12.86
N GLU A 170 7.33 -0.75 -12.98
CA GLU A 170 7.39 0.70 -12.93
C GLU A 170 7.73 1.15 -11.50
N VAL A 171 8.68 2.08 -11.36
CA VAL A 171 9.09 2.62 -10.06
C VAL A 171 8.72 4.09 -9.98
N LYS A 172 7.80 4.42 -9.06
CA LYS A 172 7.39 5.78 -8.70
C LYS A 172 8.17 6.23 -7.47
N VAL A 173 9.05 7.21 -7.66
CA VAL A 173 9.85 7.79 -6.58
C VAL A 173 9.11 9.01 -6.03
N LYS A 174 8.79 9.02 -4.74
CA LYS A 174 8.18 10.17 -4.08
C LYS A 174 9.20 11.27 -3.82
N ASP A 175 8.74 12.52 -3.85
CA ASP A 175 9.60 13.70 -3.65
C ASP A 175 10.32 13.69 -2.29
N ASN A 176 9.69 13.11 -1.25
CA ASN A 176 10.30 13.02 0.07
C ASN A 176 11.52 12.08 0.11
N LEU A 177 11.71 11.21 -0.88
CA LEU A 177 12.89 10.35 -0.96
C LEU A 177 14.18 11.17 -1.16
N ARG A 178 14.08 12.36 -1.78
CA ARG A 178 15.21 13.31 -1.97
C ARG A 178 15.90 13.72 -0.66
N ARG A 179 15.25 13.53 0.49
CA ARG A 179 15.88 13.78 1.80
C ARG A 179 17.05 12.82 2.08
N ILE A 180 17.03 11.61 1.50
CA ILE A 180 17.99 10.54 1.77
C ILE A 180 18.68 9.99 0.51
N THR A 181 18.48 10.65 -0.64
CA THR A 181 19.10 10.34 -1.93
C THR A 181 19.69 11.58 -2.57
#